data_AF-A0A3S5JMS1-F1
#
_entry.id   AF-A0A3S5JMS1-F1
#
_cell.length_a   1.000
_cell.length_b   1.000
_cell.length_c   1.000
_cell.angle_alpha   90.00
_cell.angle_beta   90.00
_cell.angle_gamma   90.00
#
_symmetry.space_group_name_H-M   'P 1'
#
loop_
_entity.id
_entity.type
_entity.pdbx_description
1 polymer ?
#
loop_
_entity_poly.entity_id
_entity_poly.type
_entity_poly.pdbx_seq_one_letter_code
_entity_poly.pdbx_strand_id
1 'polypeptide(L)'
;MKTTHRKSVSFTLLWMGIFSILFSFIYFIWIDNNMIDYIHGLTAIVAMVSLINFSCSIDMKKDQFTSEILSEVYKKDVAESLSSLGELFTENKDDLTNKNTTSFEHYLENNKDKKVSMIRVLNYLESIAVLSRLNLINEKLVQVHIKNLVVKISNNLLFYIEYCQKTTPRVWCEYVKLSKKWNENEKKYNFGENSIL
;
A
#
# COMPACT_ATOMS: atom_id res chain seq x y z
N MET A 1 -15.13 9.86 -8.46
CA MET A 1 -13.93 10.67 -8.77
C MET A 1 -13.51 10.36 -10.20
N LYS A 2 -13.66 11.32 -11.14
CA LYS A 2 -13.45 11.10 -12.57
C LYS A 2 -11.96 10.87 -12.87
N THR A 3 -11.66 9.78 -13.55
CA THR A 3 -10.32 9.35 -13.98
C THR A 3 -9.83 10.17 -15.17
N THR A 4 -9.38 11.40 -14.92
CA THR A 4 -8.88 12.31 -15.97
C THR A 4 -7.49 11.93 -16.48
N HIS A 5 -6.75 11.05 -15.80
CA HIS A 5 -5.35 10.75 -16.13
C HIS A 5 -5.14 9.69 -17.24
N ARG A 6 -6.14 8.83 -17.52
CA ARG A 6 -5.99 7.74 -18.50
C ARG A 6 -6.09 8.21 -19.95
N LYS A 7 -6.76 9.35 -20.19
CA LYS A 7 -6.93 9.90 -21.55
C LYS A 7 -5.67 10.59 -22.09
N SER A 8 -4.88 11.27 -21.24
CA SER A 8 -3.70 11.99 -21.74
C SER A 8 -2.58 11.05 -22.16
N VAL A 9 -2.34 9.97 -21.41
CA VAL A 9 -1.28 8.99 -21.70
C VAL A 9 -1.58 8.19 -22.98
N SER A 10 -2.85 7.83 -23.20
CA SER A 10 -3.26 7.18 -24.45
C SER A 10 -3.12 8.10 -25.65
N PHE A 11 -3.35 9.40 -25.49
CA PHE A 11 -3.23 10.38 -26.58
C PHE A 11 -1.77 10.68 -26.90
N THR A 12 -0.89 10.81 -25.90
CA THR A 12 0.55 11.03 -26.12
C THR A 12 1.23 9.81 -26.75
N LEU A 13 0.89 8.59 -26.33
CA LEU A 13 1.40 7.36 -26.95
C LEU A 13 0.96 7.21 -28.41
N LEU A 14 -0.29 7.58 -28.72
CA LEU A 14 -0.84 7.52 -30.07
C LEU A 14 -0.17 8.55 -30.99
N TRP A 15 0.09 9.77 -30.49
CA TRP A 15 0.85 10.78 -31.21
C TRP A 15 2.32 10.42 -31.42
N MET A 16 3.00 9.83 -30.43
CA MET A 16 4.37 9.32 -30.61
C MET A 16 4.43 8.19 -31.65
N GLY A 17 3.43 7.30 -31.67
CA GLY A 17 3.32 6.24 -32.67
C GLY A 17 3.13 6.81 -34.09
N ILE A 18 2.23 7.78 -34.27
CA ILE A 18 1.99 8.41 -35.58
C ILE A 18 3.24 9.15 -36.09
N PHE A 19 3.93 9.89 -35.23
CA PHE A 19 5.18 10.57 -35.62
C PHE A 19 6.30 9.58 -35.96
N SER A 20 6.41 8.46 -35.25
CA SER A 20 7.40 7.41 -35.54
C SER A 20 7.15 6.74 -36.90
N ILE A 21 5.88 6.50 -37.24
CA ILE A 21 5.46 5.91 -38.53
C ILE A 21 5.71 6.91 -39.67
N LEU A 22 5.31 8.17 -39.50
CA LEU A 22 5.54 9.23 -40.51
C LEU A 22 7.03 9.50 -40.74
N PHE A 23 7.82 9.53 -39.67
CA PHE A 23 9.28 9.69 -39.76
C PHE A 23 9.93 8.51 -40.48
N SER A 24 9.49 7.27 -40.19
CA SER A 24 9.96 6.08 -40.92
C SER A 24 9.61 6.13 -42.40
N PHE A 25 8.41 6.61 -42.76
CA PHE A 25 7.98 6.72 -44.16
C PHE A 25 8.75 7.78 -44.94
N ILE A 26 8.95 8.96 -44.34
CA ILE A 26 9.70 10.07 -44.94
C ILE A 26 11.18 9.68 -45.11
N TYR A 27 11.75 8.97 -44.13
CA TYR A 27 13.15 8.54 -44.17
C TYR A 27 13.38 7.37 -45.15
N PHE A 28 12.42 6.45 -45.27
CA PHE A 28 12.46 5.34 -46.25
C PHE A 28 12.46 5.82 -47.70
N ILE A 29 11.80 6.95 -47.97
CA ILE A 29 11.78 7.57 -49.31
C ILE A 29 13.13 8.26 -49.63
N TRP A 30 13.94 8.60 -48.62
CA TRP A 30 15.08 9.51 -48.75
C TRP A 30 16.47 8.85 -48.73
N ILE A 31 16.60 7.55 -48.41
CA ILE A 31 17.91 6.92 -48.20
C ILE A 31 18.13 5.67 -49.05
N ASP A 32 19.19 5.76 -49.86
CA ASP A 32 19.74 4.69 -50.69
C ASP A 32 20.96 4.02 -50.00
N ASN A 33 20.92 3.84 -48.67
CA ASN A 33 22.03 3.23 -47.92
C ASN A 33 21.60 2.47 -46.65
N ASN A 34 22.10 1.24 -46.54
CA ASN A 34 22.14 0.31 -45.39
C ASN A 34 20.84 0.08 -44.59
N MET A 35 19.98 -0.77 -45.15
CA MET A 35 18.83 -1.41 -44.47
C MET A 35 19.15 -2.00 -43.08
N ILE A 36 20.40 -2.43 -42.84
CA ILE A 36 20.83 -3.07 -41.58
C ILE A 36 20.78 -2.08 -40.40
N ASP A 37 21.26 -0.85 -40.57
CA ASP A 37 21.27 0.17 -39.49
C ASP A 37 19.86 0.62 -39.12
N TYR A 38 18.96 0.69 -40.12
CA TYR A 38 17.54 0.96 -39.91
C TYR A 38 16.84 -0.16 -39.12
N ILE A 39 17.09 -1.42 -39.47
CA ILE A 39 16.53 -2.59 -38.76
C ILE A 39 17.01 -2.59 -37.30
N HIS A 40 18.27 -2.26 -37.03
CA HIS A 40 18.79 -2.15 -35.67
C HIS A 40 18.10 -1.03 -34.87
N GLY A 41 17.90 0.16 -35.47
CA GLY A 41 17.17 1.27 -34.84
C GLY A 41 15.71 0.93 -34.54
N LEU A 42 15.00 0.32 -35.50
CA LEU A 42 13.62 -0.13 -35.32
C LEU A 42 13.52 -1.20 -34.21
N THR A 43 14.43 -2.16 -34.20
CA THR A 43 14.48 -3.23 -33.19
C THR A 43 14.72 -2.65 -31.80
N ALA A 44 15.60 -1.65 -31.67
CA ALA A 44 15.84 -0.96 -30.40
C ALA A 44 14.58 -0.22 -29.90
N ILE A 45 13.84 0.45 -30.80
CA ILE A 45 12.57 1.12 -30.45
C ILE A 45 11.54 0.10 -29.97
N VAL A 46 11.35 -1.00 -30.70
CA VAL A 46 10.42 -2.06 -30.32
C VAL A 46 10.81 -2.69 -28.97
N ALA A 47 12.10 -2.91 -28.72
CA ALA A 47 12.59 -3.43 -27.45
C ALA A 47 12.32 -2.45 -26.30
N MET A 48 12.56 -1.15 -26.49
CA MET A 48 12.26 -0.11 -25.50
C MET A 48 10.76 -0.04 -25.20
N VAL A 49 9.90 -0.01 -26.22
CA VAL A 49 8.44 0.00 -26.06
C VAL A 49 7.95 -1.27 -25.35
N SER A 50 8.51 -2.44 -25.70
CA SER A 50 8.18 -3.71 -25.07
C SER A 50 8.57 -3.73 -23.60
N LEU A 51 9.74 -3.18 -23.25
CA LEU A 51 10.20 -3.06 -21.87
C LEU A 51 9.31 -2.13 -21.04
N ILE A 52 8.90 -0.99 -21.62
CA ILE A 52 7.95 -0.06 -20.98
C ILE A 52 6.61 -0.76 -20.72
N ASN A 53 6.07 -1.45 -21.74
CA ASN A 53 4.81 -2.18 -21.59
C ASN A 53 4.90 -3.29 -20.55
N PHE A 54 6.02 -4.01 -20.50
CA PHE A 54 6.26 -5.03 -19.50
C PHE A 54 6.33 -4.44 -18.09
N SER A 55 7.03 -3.32 -17.91
CA SER A 55 7.07 -2.59 -16.64
C SER A 55 5.67 -2.16 -16.20
N CYS A 56 4.89 -1.54 -17.10
CA CYS A 56 3.51 -1.16 -16.79
C CYS A 56 2.63 -2.37 -16.46
N SER A 57 2.83 -3.51 -17.12
CA SER A 57 2.10 -4.75 -16.82
C SER A 57 2.42 -5.28 -15.42
N ILE A 58 3.68 -5.23 -15.00
CA ILE A 58 4.09 -5.60 -13.63
C ILE A 58 3.40 -4.69 -12.61
N ASP A 59 3.44 -3.38 -12.82
CA ASP A 59 2.81 -2.42 -11.91
C ASP A 59 1.29 -2.64 -11.81
N MET A 60 0.62 -2.88 -12.93
CA MET A 60 -0.82 -3.20 -12.94
C MET A 60 -1.13 -4.48 -12.18
N LYS A 61 -0.32 -5.54 -12.35
CA LYS A 61 -0.50 -6.80 -11.62
C LYS A 61 -0.28 -6.60 -10.12
N LYS A 62 0.72 -5.80 -9.74
CA LYS A 62 0.99 -5.44 -8.35
C LYS A 62 -0.17 -4.66 -7.73
N ASP A 63 -0.75 -3.72 -8.47
CA ASP A 63 -1.94 -2.97 -8.02
C ASP A 63 -3.16 -3.88 -7.86
N GLN A 64 -3.39 -4.80 -8.81
CA GLN A 64 -4.44 -5.81 -8.71
C GLN A 64 -4.27 -6.71 -7.48
N PHE A 65 -3.07 -7.25 -7.27
CA PHE A 65 -2.74 -8.08 -6.11
C PHE A 65 -2.89 -7.29 -4.79
N THR A 66 -2.49 -6.03 -4.78
CA THR A 66 -2.68 -5.14 -3.63
C THR A 66 -4.17 -4.94 -3.34
N SER A 67 -4.99 -4.70 -4.36
CA SER A 67 -6.44 -4.56 -4.21
C SER A 67 -7.09 -5.84 -3.71
N GLU A 68 -6.61 -7.01 -4.15
CA GLU A 68 -7.12 -8.31 -3.70
C GLU A 68 -6.83 -8.52 -2.21
N ILE A 69 -5.60 -8.26 -1.76
CA ILE A 69 -5.23 -8.32 -0.33
C ILE A 69 -6.06 -7.33 0.48
N LEU A 70 -6.19 -6.08 0.01
CA LEU A 70 -7.00 -5.08 0.72
C LEU A 70 -8.47 -5.49 0.80
N SER A 71 -8.99 -6.19 -0.22
CA SER A 71 -10.37 -6.68 -0.20
C SER A 71 -10.62 -7.76 0.86
N GLU A 72 -9.57 -8.43 1.34
CA GLU A 72 -9.69 -9.41 2.42
C GLU A 72 -10.21 -8.81 3.72
N VAL A 73 -10.01 -7.51 3.93
CA VAL A 73 -10.58 -6.80 5.10
C VAL A 73 -12.11 -6.89 5.14
N TYR A 74 -12.75 -7.04 3.98
CA TYR A 74 -14.21 -7.15 3.84
C TYR A 74 -14.70 -8.59 3.91
N LYS A 75 -13.81 -9.59 3.98
CA LYS A 75 -14.23 -10.96 4.26
C LYS A 75 -14.86 -10.99 5.65
N LYS A 76 -15.96 -11.75 5.76
CA LYS A 76 -16.79 -11.83 6.97
C LYS A 76 -15.96 -12.00 8.24
N ASP A 77 -14.99 -12.92 8.23
CA ASP A 77 -14.17 -13.22 9.40
C ASP A 77 -13.30 -12.05 9.88
N VAL A 78 -12.74 -11.26 8.96
CA VAL A 78 -11.88 -10.11 9.29
C VAL A 78 -12.75 -8.91 9.67
N ALA A 79 -13.86 -8.71 8.97
CA ALA A 79 -14.83 -7.67 9.26
C ALA A 79 -15.46 -7.85 10.66
N GLU A 80 -15.82 -9.08 11.03
CA GLU A 80 -16.30 -9.43 12.37
C GLU A 80 -15.23 -9.18 13.43
N SER A 81 -13.98 -9.60 13.19
CA SER A 81 -12.88 -9.33 14.11
C SER A 81 -12.58 -7.83 14.26
N LEU A 82 -12.75 -7.03 13.20
CA LEU A 82 -12.66 -5.57 13.27
C LEU A 82 -13.82 -4.95 14.06
N SER A 83 -15.03 -5.50 13.94
CA SER A 83 -16.18 -5.07 14.75
C SER A 83 -15.96 -5.36 16.22
N SER A 84 -15.55 -6.59 16.57
CA SER A 84 -15.20 -6.97 17.95
C SER A 84 -14.07 -6.11 18.51
N LEU A 85 -13.11 -5.71 17.68
CA LEU A 85 -12.04 -4.79 18.08
C LEU A 85 -12.57 -3.37 18.34
N GLY A 86 -13.55 -2.90 17.55
CA GLY A 86 -14.25 -1.65 17.78
C GLY A 86 -15.03 -1.63 19.11
N GLU A 87 -15.72 -2.73 19.41
CA GLU A 87 -16.41 -2.94 20.69
C GLU A 87 -15.41 -2.93 21.86
N LEU A 88 -14.29 -3.65 21.74
CA LEU A 88 -13.21 -3.65 22.73
C LEU A 88 -12.69 -2.23 22.98
N PHE A 89 -12.50 -1.42 21.93
CA PHE A 89 -12.07 -0.03 22.07
C PHE A 89 -13.10 0.88 22.75
N THR A 90 -14.38 0.50 22.69
CA THR A 90 -15.46 1.29 23.27
C THR A 90 -15.68 0.92 24.74
N GLU A 91 -15.67 -0.38 25.05
CA GLU A 91 -15.87 -0.92 26.40
C GLU A 91 -14.70 -0.64 27.34
N ASN A 92 -13.46 -0.69 26.86
CA ASN A 92 -12.25 -0.47 27.66
C ASN A 92 -11.56 0.85 27.34
N LYS A 93 -12.34 1.87 26.96
CA LYS A 93 -11.80 3.17 26.58
C LYS A 93 -10.89 3.75 27.68
N ASP A 94 -11.25 3.59 28.94
CA ASP A 94 -10.51 4.12 30.08
C ASP A 94 -9.18 3.40 30.29
N ASP A 95 -9.17 2.07 30.24
CA ASP A 95 -7.95 1.26 30.35
C ASP A 95 -6.98 1.48 29.17
N LEU A 96 -7.52 1.65 27.96
CA LEU A 96 -6.75 1.98 26.77
C LEU A 96 -6.15 3.39 26.85
N THR A 97 -6.91 4.35 27.37
CA THR A 97 -6.44 5.75 27.56
C THR A 97 -5.35 5.82 28.63
N ASN A 98 -5.54 5.09 29.73
CA ASN A 98 -4.60 5.05 30.84
C ASN A 98 -3.40 4.11 30.58
N LYS A 99 -3.41 3.37 29.46
CA LYS A 99 -2.37 2.40 29.07
C LYS A 99 -2.11 1.35 30.15
N ASN A 100 -3.16 0.96 30.88
CA ASN A 100 -3.06 0.04 31.99
C ASN A 100 -2.96 -1.40 31.49
N THR A 101 -1.71 -1.89 31.37
CA THR A 101 -1.44 -3.19 30.75
C THR A 101 -2.01 -4.37 31.55
N THR A 102 -1.96 -4.33 32.87
CA THR A 102 -2.43 -5.44 33.73
C THR A 102 -3.94 -5.57 33.73
N SER A 103 -4.66 -4.45 33.83
CA SER A 103 -6.14 -4.44 33.71
C SER A 103 -6.58 -4.93 32.34
N PHE A 104 -5.91 -4.46 31.28
CA PHE A 104 -6.21 -4.86 29.91
C PHE A 104 -5.92 -6.35 29.65
N GLU A 105 -4.81 -6.88 30.17
CA GLU A 105 -4.49 -8.31 30.08
C GLU A 105 -5.54 -9.17 30.79
N HIS A 106 -5.92 -8.80 32.01
CA HIS A 106 -6.97 -9.49 32.77
C HIS A 106 -8.33 -9.44 32.06
N TYR A 107 -8.68 -8.31 31.43
CA TYR A 107 -9.88 -8.23 30.61
C TYR A 107 -9.83 -9.20 29.42
N LEU A 108 -8.70 -9.28 28.72
CA LEU A 108 -8.52 -10.17 27.57
C LEU A 108 -8.54 -11.65 27.96
N GLU A 109 -8.09 -12.00 29.17
CA GLU A 109 -8.20 -13.35 29.71
C GLU A 109 -9.65 -13.77 29.96
N ASN A 110 -10.47 -12.84 30.45
CA ASN A 110 -11.90 -13.04 30.66
C ASN A 110 -12.71 -13.00 29.37
N ASN A 111 -12.23 -12.32 28.32
CA ASN A 111 -12.89 -12.17 27.03
C ASN A 111 -12.06 -12.77 25.89
N LYS A 112 -11.93 -14.10 25.90
CA LYS A 112 -11.08 -14.84 24.94
C LYS A 112 -11.42 -14.55 23.49
N ASP A 113 -12.70 -14.43 23.14
CA ASP A 113 -13.13 -14.16 21.77
C ASP A 113 -12.62 -12.81 21.26
N LYS A 114 -12.67 -11.78 22.11
CA LYS A 114 -12.15 -10.44 21.80
C LYS A 114 -10.62 -10.45 21.66
N LYS A 115 -9.92 -11.23 22.50
CA LYS A 115 -8.47 -11.45 22.37
C LYS A 115 -8.12 -12.10 21.03
N VAL A 116 -8.85 -13.13 20.62
CA VAL A 116 -8.64 -13.81 19.33
C VAL A 116 -8.90 -12.86 18.16
N SER A 117 -9.99 -12.10 18.19
CA SER A 117 -10.30 -11.09 17.17
C SER A 117 -9.22 -10.01 17.07
N MET A 118 -8.74 -9.48 18.21
CA MET A 118 -7.64 -8.52 18.24
C MET A 118 -6.36 -9.08 17.62
N ILE A 119 -5.96 -10.30 18.02
CA ILE A 119 -4.76 -10.96 17.47
C ILE A 119 -4.91 -11.17 15.97
N ARG A 120 -6.09 -11.57 15.49
CA ARG A 120 -6.36 -11.76 14.06
C ARG A 120 -6.18 -10.47 13.27
N VAL A 121 -6.72 -9.35 13.77
CA VAL A 121 -6.54 -8.03 13.14
C VAL A 121 -5.07 -7.62 13.15
N LEU A 122 -4.35 -7.78 14.27
CA LEU A 122 -2.93 -7.46 14.34
C LEU A 122 -2.09 -8.30 13.38
N ASN A 123 -2.39 -9.60 13.23
CA ASN A 123 -1.71 -10.48 12.29
C ASN A 123 -2.00 -10.11 10.83
N TYR A 124 -3.23 -9.69 10.53
CA TYR A 124 -3.59 -9.16 9.21
C TYR A 124 -2.76 -7.91 8.88
N LEU A 125 -2.68 -6.96 9.80
CA LEU A 125 -1.90 -5.73 9.61
C LEU A 125 -0.39 -5.99 9.54
N GLU A 126 0.14 -6.93 10.32
CA GLU A 126 1.53 -7.39 10.23
C GLU A 126 1.83 -7.98 8.85
N SER A 127 0.92 -8.80 8.31
CA SER A 127 1.07 -9.38 6.98
C SER A 127 1.16 -8.29 5.91
N ILE A 128 0.30 -7.28 5.97
CA ILE A 128 0.35 -6.13 5.07
C ILE A 128 1.67 -5.35 5.22
N ALA A 129 2.15 -5.16 6.45
CA ALA A 129 3.40 -4.47 6.70
C ALA A 129 4.61 -5.22 6.13
N VAL A 130 4.65 -6.55 6.30
CA VAL A 130 5.68 -7.42 5.70
C VAL A 130 5.64 -7.33 4.17
N LEU A 131 4.47 -7.46 3.56
CA LEU A 131 4.29 -7.38 2.11
C LEU A 131 4.69 -6.01 1.54
N SER A 132 4.36 -4.93 2.27
CA SER A 132 4.77 -3.56 1.90
C SER A 132 6.29 -3.41 1.97
N ARG A 133 6.92 -3.89 3.05
CA ARG A 133 8.39 -3.84 3.22
C ARG A 133 9.12 -4.61 2.12
N LEU A 134 8.60 -5.76 1.72
CA LEU A 134 9.17 -6.57 0.64
C LEU A 134 8.86 -6.04 -0.76
N ASN A 135 8.17 -4.89 -0.86
CA ASN A 135 7.77 -4.27 -2.12
C ASN A 135 6.90 -5.19 -3.02
N LEU A 136 6.20 -6.15 -2.41
CA LEU A 136 5.32 -7.10 -3.10
C LEU A 136 3.93 -6.50 -3.35
N ILE A 137 3.56 -5.47 -2.58
CA ILE A 137 2.33 -4.70 -2.77
C ILE A 137 2.64 -3.21 -2.91
N ASN A 138 1.69 -2.47 -3.49
CA ASN A 138 1.82 -1.02 -3.65
C ASN A 138 1.47 -0.32 -2.33
N GLU A 139 2.50 0.02 -1.55
CA GLU A 139 2.35 0.71 -0.26
C GLU A 139 1.52 1.99 -0.36
N LYS A 140 1.62 2.75 -1.47
CA LYS A 140 0.83 3.99 -1.64
C LYS A 140 -0.66 3.69 -1.71
N LEU A 141 -1.03 2.65 -2.45
CA LEU A 141 -2.43 2.22 -2.56
C LEU A 141 -2.95 1.73 -1.21
N VAL A 142 -2.15 0.93 -0.49
CA VAL A 142 -2.46 0.49 0.88
C VAL A 142 -2.67 1.68 1.81
N GLN A 143 -1.76 2.66 1.77
CA GLN A 143 -1.84 3.85 2.61
C GLN A 143 -3.12 4.65 2.36
N VAL A 144 -3.59 4.77 1.10
CA VAL A 144 -4.85 5.43 0.78
C VAL A 144 -6.05 4.74 1.45
N HIS A 145 -6.07 3.41 1.51
CA HIS A 145 -7.24 2.66 1.96
C HIS A 145 -7.26 2.36 3.47
N ILE A 146 -6.11 2.06 4.08
CA ILE A 146 -6.08 1.52 5.45
C ILE A 146 -5.21 2.32 6.43
N LYS A 147 -4.58 3.43 6.02
CA LYS A 147 -3.73 4.24 6.92
C LYS A 147 -4.43 4.60 8.21
N ASN A 148 -5.66 5.11 8.14
CA ASN A 148 -6.41 5.55 9.31
C ASN A 148 -6.68 4.39 10.28
N LEU A 149 -6.96 3.20 9.74
CA LEU A 149 -7.15 1.99 10.54
C LEU A 149 -5.83 1.58 11.24
N VAL A 150 -4.74 1.53 10.48
CA VAL A 150 -3.39 1.21 10.98
C VAL A 150 -2.99 2.15 12.11
N VAL A 151 -3.14 3.47 11.91
CA VAL A 151 -2.76 4.48 12.91
C VAL A 151 -3.67 4.41 14.14
N LYS A 152 -5.00 4.28 13.97
CA LYS A 152 -5.94 4.20 15.10
C LYS A 152 -5.69 2.98 15.98
N ILE A 153 -5.52 1.81 15.37
CA ILE A 153 -5.21 0.58 16.10
C ILE A 153 -3.85 0.71 16.81
N SER A 154 -2.86 1.31 16.13
CA SER A 154 -1.53 1.49 16.73
C SER A 154 -1.62 2.41 17.94
N ASN A 155 -2.32 3.53 17.86
CA ASN A 155 -2.44 4.46 18.98
C ASN A 155 -3.11 3.82 20.21
N ASN A 156 -4.10 2.95 19.98
CA ASN A 156 -4.82 2.28 21.08
C ASN A 156 -4.08 1.06 21.63
N LEU A 157 -3.36 0.29 20.81
CA LEU A 157 -2.76 -0.98 21.23
C LEU A 157 -1.24 -0.95 21.38
N LEU A 158 -0.56 0.14 21.05
CA LEU A 158 0.91 0.19 21.09
C LEU A 158 1.47 -0.21 22.46
N PHE A 159 0.86 0.23 23.57
CA PHE A 159 1.32 -0.12 24.91
C PHE A 159 1.27 -1.64 25.17
N TYR A 160 0.22 -2.30 24.69
CA TYR A 160 0.04 -3.75 24.82
C TYR A 160 0.99 -4.50 23.88
N ILE A 161 1.17 -4.02 22.66
CA ILE A 161 2.13 -4.59 21.69
C ILE A 161 3.56 -4.52 22.26
N GLU A 162 3.95 -3.36 22.82
CA GLU A 162 5.25 -3.17 23.47
C GLU A 162 5.43 -4.09 24.68
N TYR A 163 4.36 -4.33 25.46
CA TYR A 163 4.37 -5.32 26.52
C TYR A 163 4.62 -6.74 25.98
N CYS A 164 3.89 -7.18 24.94
CA CYS A 164 4.12 -8.48 24.32
C CYS A 164 5.54 -8.62 23.72
N GLN A 165 6.09 -7.53 23.19
CA GLN A 165 7.45 -7.50 22.62
C GLN A 165 8.55 -7.68 23.67
N LYS A 166 8.31 -7.38 24.95
CA LYS A 166 9.26 -7.70 26.03
C LYS A 166 9.51 -9.20 26.13
N THR A 167 8.46 -10.00 25.93
CA THR A 167 8.54 -11.46 25.98
C THR A 167 8.91 -12.05 24.62
N THR A 168 8.32 -11.52 23.53
CA THR A 168 8.57 -11.99 22.16
C THR A 168 8.91 -10.82 21.23
N PRO A 169 10.20 -10.47 21.07
CA PRO A 169 10.63 -9.21 20.42
C PRO A 169 10.18 -9.01 18.96
N ARG A 170 9.83 -10.07 18.25
CA ARG A 170 9.45 -10.01 16.83
C ARG A 170 7.95 -9.86 16.59
N VAL A 171 7.13 -9.94 17.63
CA VAL A 171 5.67 -9.89 17.50
C VAL A 171 5.23 -8.52 17.00
N TRP A 172 4.53 -8.51 15.85
CA TRP A 172 3.98 -7.32 15.18
C TRP A 172 5.00 -6.20 14.93
N CYS A 173 6.28 -6.55 14.74
CA CYS A 173 7.33 -5.55 14.68
C CYS A 173 7.31 -4.75 13.37
N GLU A 174 6.92 -5.36 12.25
CA GLU A 174 6.82 -4.65 10.98
C GLU A 174 5.62 -3.73 10.94
N TYR A 175 4.49 -4.15 11.52
CA TYR A 175 3.32 -3.32 11.73
C TYR A 175 3.64 -2.06 12.52
N VAL A 176 4.37 -2.17 13.65
CA VAL A 176 4.76 -1.02 14.46
C VAL A 176 5.68 -0.07 13.70
N LYS A 177 6.62 -0.59 12.89
CA LYS A 177 7.48 0.26 12.04
C LYS A 177 6.66 1.00 10.98
N LEU A 178 5.73 0.30 10.34
CA LEU A 178 4.84 0.87 9.32
C LEU A 178 3.93 1.95 9.91
N SER A 179 3.33 1.69 11.07
CA SER A 179 2.42 2.64 11.73
C SER A 179 3.14 3.92 12.13
N LYS A 180 4.37 3.81 12.67
CA LYS A 180 5.23 4.97 12.99
C LYS A 180 5.57 5.77 11.73
N LYS A 181 6.04 5.10 10.67
CA LYS A 181 6.34 5.72 9.36
C LYS A 181 5.14 6.53 8.85
N TRP A 182 3.93 5.97 8.90
CA TRP A 182 2.74 6.64 8.39
C TRP A 182 2.22 7.78 9.29
N ASN A 183 2.39 7.66 10.61
CA ASN A 183 2.01 8.70 11.57
C ASN A 183 2.95 9.92 11.49
N GLU A 184 4.26 9.70 11.32
CA GLU A 184 5.24 10.79 11.14
C GLU A 184 5.00 11.58 9.85
N ASN A 185 4.67 10.89 8.76
CA ASN A 185 4.34 11.54 7.48
C ASN A 185 3.09 12.43 7.59
N GLU A 186 2.13 12.07 8.44
CA GLU A 186 0.94 12.87 8.70
C GLU A 186 1.26 14.16 9.48
N LYS A 187 2.07 14.03 10.54
CA LYS A 187 2.52 15.20 11.32
C LYS A 187 3.27 16.20 10.44
N LYS A 188 4.15 15.72 9.55
CA LYS A 188 4.88 16.61 8.62
C LYS A 188 3.96 17.33 7.63
N TYR A 189 2.94 16.66 7.11
CA TYR A 189 1.95 17.30 6.24
C TYR A 189 1.12 18.36 6.98
N ASN A 190 0.65 18.05 8.20
CA ASN A 190 -0.17 18.97 8.99
C ASN A 190 0.61 20.20 9.52
N PHE A 191 1.93 20.09 9.70
CA PHE A 191 2.78 21.24 10.06
C PHE A 191 3.16 22.10 8.85
N GLY A 192 3.22 21.55 7.63
CA GLY A 192 3.51 22.30 6.41
C GLY A 192 2.35 23.18 5.90
N GLU A 193 1.11 22.82 6.20
CA GLU A 193 -0.07 23.65 5.86
C GLU A 193 -0.30 24.79 6.87
N ASN A 194 0.17 24.66 8.11
CA ASN A 194 0.01 25.68 9.15
C ASN A 194 1.13 26.73 9.20
N SER A 195 2.13 26.65 8.31
CA SER A 195 3.22 27.63 8.20
C SER A 195 3.04 28.64 7.04
N ILE A 196 1.83 28.70 6.45
CA ILE A 196 1.48 29.62 5.35
C ILE A 196 0.33 30.58 5.77
N LEU A 197 0.06 30.72 7.07
CA LEU A 197 -0.78 31.79 7.62
C LEU A 197 0.05 32.66 8.55
#